data_AF-A0A4V1VJJ5-F1
#
_entry.id   AF-A0A4V1VJJ5-F1
#
_cell.length_a   1.000
_cell.length_b   1.000
_cell.length_c   1.000
_cell.angle_alpha   90.00
_cell.angle_beta   90.00
_cell.angle_gamma   90.00
#
_symmetry.space_group_name_H-M   'P 1'
#
loop_
_entity.id
_entity.type
_entity.pdbx_description
1 polymer ?
#
loop_
_entity_poly.entity_id
_entity_poly.type
_entity_poly.pdbx_seq_one_letter_code
_entity_poly.pdbx_strand_id
1 'polypeptide(L)'
;TYPLATLQELAAEVPTIRAIKDWSGDPTVAERHVVALSALRRPVNVLSTHSAWLFPSLVTGCQGLLSGSGSVIAELQVALFEAVQRGDMAAAQAINARIRPTAEVFYAEPFFDMHNRMKEALVLLGKLPRAVVRPPLKKISAAEIGRIGEALAAAGLLPAQRLAAE
;
A
#
# COMPACT_ATOMS: atom_id res chain seq x y z
N THR A 1 0.34 -7.95 -14.45
CA THR A 1 -1.11 -8.13 -14.28
C THR A 1 -1.64 -9.06 -15.37
N TYR A 2 -2.81 -9.70 -15.19
CA TYR A 2 -3.41 -10.56 -16.23
C TYR A 2 -4.11 -9.71 -17.30
N PRO A 3 -4.24 -10.19 -18.56
CA PRO A 3 -5.06 -9.51 -19.56
C PRO A 3 -6.53 -9.42 -19.14
N LEU A 4 -7.20 -8.32 -19.50
CA LEU A 4 -8.61 -8.11 -19.16
C LEU A 4 -9.53 -9.25 -19.65
N ALA A 5 -9.32 -9.75 -20.87
CA ALA A 5 -10.11 -10.86 -21.42
C ALA A 5 -10.06 -12.10 -20.51
N THR A 6 -8.87 -12.46 -20.02
CA THR A 6 -8.68 -13.57 -19.08
C THR A 6 -9.41 -13.33 -17.76
N LEU A 7 -9.39 -12.09 -17.24
CA LEU A 7 -10.10 -11.74 -16.00
C LEU A 7 -11.63 -11.87 -16.17
N GLN A 8 -12.16 -11.50 -17.33
CA GLN A 8 -13.59 -11.62 -17.65
C GLN A 8 -14.03 -13.07 -17.80
N GLU A 9 -13.23 -13.89 -18.49
CA GLU A 9 -13.46 -15.33 -18.61
C GLU A 9 -13.47 -16.00 -17.23
N LEU A 10 -12.48 -15.70 -16.37
CA LEU A 10 -12.43 -16.22 -15.01
C LEU A 10 -13.68 -15.81 -14.19
N ALA A 11 -14.13 -14.56 -14.29
CA ALA A 11 -15.32 -14.09 -13.57
C ALA A 11 -16.62 -14.76 -14.05
N ALA A 12 -16.69 -15.09 -15.34
CA ALA A 12 -17.81 -15.82 -15.95
C ALA A 12 -17.83 -17.29 -15.51
N GLU A 13 -16.70 -17.98 -15.62
CA GLU A 13 -16.55 -19.41 -15.33
C GLU A 13 -16.54 -19.75 -13.83
N VAL A 14 -16.12 -18.81 -12.97
CA VAL A 14 -15.99 -19.05 -11.52
C VAL A 14 -16.88 -18.09 -10.74
N PRO A 15 -18.14 -18.50 -10.42
CA PRO A 15 -19.09 -17.59 -9.81
C PRO A 15 -18.77 -17.07 -8.40
N THR A 16 -17.80 -17.69 -7.76
CA THR A 16 -17.33 -17.34 -6.42
C THR A 16 -16.24 -16.26 -6.43
N ILE A 17 -15.68 -15.89 -7.59
CA ILE A 17 -14.75 -14.76 -7.68
C ILE A 17 -15.51 -13.46 -7.37
N ARG A 18 -15.05 -12.75 -6.34
CA ARG A 18 -15.63 -11.47 -5.89
C ARG A 18 -14.66 -10.30 -5.97
N ALA A 19 -13.37 -10.58 -6.03
CA ALA A 19 -12.35 -9.55 -6.10
C ALA A 19 -11.09 -10.06 -6.80
N ILE A 20 -10.31 -9.12 -7.34
CA ILE A 20 -8.94 -9.35 -7.73
C ILE A 20 -8.00 -8.41 -6.96
N LYS A 21 -6.78 -8.89 -6.75
CA LYS A 21 -5.65 -8.06 -6.35
C LYS A 21 -4.92 -7.61 -7.61
N ASP A 22 -5.09 -6.36 -8.02
CA ASP A 22 -4.44 -5.87 -9.25
C ASP A 22 -3.08 -5.24 -8.95
N TRP A 23 -2.04 -5.78 -9.58
CA TRP A 23 -0.65 -5.32 -9.51
C TRP A 23 -0.20 -4.80 -10.88
N SER A 24 -1.06 -4.00 -11.53
CA SER A 24 -0.74 -3.32 -12.78
C SER A 24 0.12 -2.09 -12.50
N GLY A 25 1.37 -2.09 -12.99
CA GLY A 25 2.21 -0.88 -12.95
C GLY A 25 1.74 0.22 -13.90
N ASP A 26 0.82 -0.08 -14.82
CA ASP A 26 0.22 0.88 -15.75
C ASP A 26 -1.14 1.36 -15.22
N PRO A 27 -1.30 2.67 -14.94
CA PRO A 27 -2.55 3.23 -14.43
C PRO A 27 -3.72 3.11 -15.43
N THR A 28 -3.44 3.16 -16.73
CA THR A 28 -4.46 3.01 -17.79
C THR A 28 -5.02 1.59 -17.78
N VAL A 29 -4.16 0.59 -17.59
CA VAL A 29 -4.59 -0.81 -17.49
C VAL A 29 -5.36 -1.04 -16.19
N ALA A 30 -4.88 -0.49 -15.07
CA ALA A 30 -5.57 -0.60 -13.78
C ALA A 30 -6.98 0.00 -13.82
N GLU A 31 -7.14 1.19 -14.40
CA GLU A 31 -8.45 1.83 -14.57
C GLU A 31 -9.37 1.01 -15.47
N ARG A 32 -8.85 0.47 -16.59
CA ARG A 32 -9.63 -0.42 -17.46
C ARG A 32 -10.14 -1.66 -16.73
N HIS A 33 -9.33 -2.25 -15.85
CA HIS A 33 -9.79 -3.36 -15.02
C HIS A 33 -10.91 -2.94 -14.08
N VAL A 34 -10.76 -1.80 -13.38
CA VAL A 34 -11.81 -1.26 -12.49
C VAL A 34 -13.14 -1.08 -13.24
N VAL A 35 -13.10 -0.38 -14.37
CA VAL A 35 -14.31 -0.09 -15.16
C VAL A 35 -14.95 -1.36 -15.70
N ALA A 36 -14.16 -2.23 -16.34
CA ALA A 36 -14.71 -3.42 -17.00
C ALA A 36 -15.23 -4.47 -16.01
N LEU A 37 -14.54 -4.68 -14.88
CA LEU A 37 -14.93 -5.69 -13.91
C LEU A 37 -16.09 -5.25 -13.01
N SER A 38 -16.20 -3.96 -12.70
CA SER A 38 -17.35 -3.41 -11.98
C SER A 38 -18.63 -3.41 -12.81
N ALA A 39 -18.52 -3.32 -14.14
CA ALA A 39 -19.65 -3.34 -15.07
C ALA A 39 -20.19 -4.75 -15.41
N LEU A 40 -19.55 -5.83 -14.93
CA LEU A 40 -20.03 -7.19 -15.16
C LEU A 40 -21.40 -7.41 -14.48
N ARG A 41 -22.23 -8.30 -15.04
CA ARG A 41 -23.51 -8.72 -14.42
C ARG A 41 -23.34 -9.16 -12.97
N ARG A 42 -22.20 -9.76 -12.65
CA ARG A 42 -21.73 -10.07 -11.30
C ARG A 42 -20.43 -9.29 -11.09
N PRO A 43 -20.49 -8.09 -10.49
CA PRO A 43 -19.32 -7.24 -10.35
C PRO A 43 -18.19 -7.94 -9.59
N VAL A 44 -16.96 -7.73 -10.05
CA VAL A 44 -15.74 -8.18 -9.39
C VAL A 44 -14.96 -6.95 -8.93
N ASN A 45 -14.72 -6.85 -7.63
CA ASN A 45 -14.04 -5.72 -7.01
C ASN A 45 -12.54 -5.71 -7.38
N VAL A 46 -12.00 -4.54 -7.70
CA VAL A 46 -10.56 -4.37 -7.89
C VAL A 46 -9.95 -3.79 -6.62
N LEU A 47 -9.03 -4.54 -6.01
CA LEU A 47 -8.29 -4.11 -4.83
C LEU A 47 -6.91 -3.60 -5.25
N SER A 48 -6.64 -2.34 -4.95
CA SER A 48 -5.37 -1.69 -5.28
C SER A 48 -4.19 -2.34 -4.55
N THR A 49 -3.07 -2.49 -5.23
CA THR A 49 -1.79 -2.87 -4.61
C THR A 49 -0.75 -1.76 -4.67
N HIS A 50 -1.14 -0.63 -5.24
CA HIS A 50 -0.28 0.49 -5.63
C HIS A 50 0.10 1.34 -4.43
N SER A 51 0.68 0.72 -3.41
CA SER A 51 0.93 1.34 -2.11
C SER A 51 1.91 2.52 -2.17
N ALA A 52 2.76 2.56 -3.20
CA ALA A 52 3.64 3.68 -3.50
C ALA A 52 2.88 4.92 -4.04
N TRP A 53 1.69 4.72 -4.62
CA TRP A 53 0.83 5.76 -5.18
C TRP A 53 -0.66 5.48 -4.89
N LEU A 54 -0.97 5.16 -3.62
CA LEU A 54 -2.29 4.64 -3.23
C LEU A 54 -3.42 5.61 -3.55
N PHE A 55 -3.25 6.91 -3.25
CA PHE A 55 -4.29 7.91 -3.42
C PHE A 55 -4.88 7.98 -4.84
N PRO A 56 -4.08 8.19 -5.92
CA PRO A 56 -4.61 8.18 -7.27
C PRO A 56 -5.32 6.86 -7.62
N SER A 57 -4.81 5.72 -7.15
CA SER A 57 -5.43 4.42 -7.42
C SER A 57 -6.80 4.25 -6.75
N LEU A 58 -7.04 4.91 -5.61
CA LEU A 58 -8.34 4.89 -4.96
C LEU A 58 -9.33 5.84 -5.67
N VAL A 59 -8.84 7.00 -6.13
CA VAL A 59 -9.64 7.97 -6.89
C VAL A 59 -10.18 7.37 -8.19
N THR A 60 -9.43 6.49 -8.85
CA THR A 60 -9.87 5.79 -10.08
C THR A 60 -10.89 4.67 -9.82
N GLY A 61 -11.38 4.52 -8.57
CA GLY A 61 -12.52 3.66 -8.26
C GLY A 61 -12.18 2.25 -7.82
N CYS A 62 -11.00 1.99 -7.25
CA CYS A 62 -10.73 0.71 -6.58
C CYS A 62 -11.63 0.54 -5.33
N GLN A 63 -12.14 -0.67 -5.09
CA GLN A 63 -13.03 -0.99 -3.95
C GLN A 63 -12.28 -1.32 -2.65
N GLY A 64 -11.02 -0.93 -2.56
CA GLY A 64 -10.15 -1.19 -1.42
C GLY A 64 -8.71 -1.43 -1.86
N LEU A 65 -7.94 -2.06 -0.97
CA LEU A 65 -6.52 -2.26 -1.18
C LEU A 65 -6.00 -3.53 -0.48
N LEU A 66 -4.95 -4.11 -1.06
CA LEU A 66 -4.12 -5.15 -0.48
C LEU A 66 -2.68 -4.65 -0.47
N SER A 67 -2.32 -3.99 0.62
CA SER A 67 -1.06 -3.26 0.76
C SER A 67 -0.09 -3.94 1.72
N GLY A 68 1.20 -3.97 1.34
CA GLY A 68 2.27 -4.34 2.27
C GLY A 68 2.44 -3.31 3.39
N SER A 69 2.42 -2.00 3.06
CA SER A 69 2.54 -0.94 4.06
C SER A 69 1.35 -0.88 5.01
N GLY A 70 0.22 -1.51 4.68
CA GLY A 70 -0.89 -1.77 5.61
C GLY A 70 -0.48 -2.55 6.87
N SER A 71 0.63 -3.29 6.85
CA SER A 71 1.21 -3.89 8.07
C SER A 71 1.73 -2.87 9.08
N VAL A 72 1.98 -1.62 8.66
CA VAL A 72 2.57 -0.55 9.47
C VAL A 72 1.62 0.63 9.63
N ILE A 73 0.95 1.04 8.54
CA ILE A 73 0.18 2.29 8.44
C ILE A 73 -1.30 2.06 8.11
N ALA A 74 -1.88 0.93 8.57
CA ALA A 74 -3.28 0.58 8.31
C ALA A 74 -4.26 1.73 8.60
N GLU A 75 -4.09 2.41 9.74
CA GLU A 75 -4.99 3.51 10.15
C GLU A 75 -5.01 4.65 9.12
N LEU A 76 -3.84 5.04 8.58
CA LEU A 76 -3.76 6.07 7.55
C LEU A 76 -4.37 5.60 6.23
N GLN A 77 -4.18 4.33 5.88
CA GLN A 77 -4.75 3.76 4.66
C GLN A 77 -6.28 3.66 4.71
N VAL A 78 -6.84 3.26 5.86
CA VAL A 78 -8.29 3.26 6.09
C VAL A 78 -8.83 4.68 6.01
N ALA A 79 -8.21 5.63 6.72
CA ALA A 79 -8.63 7.02 6.69
C ALA A 79 -8.60 7.61 5.26
N LEU A 80 -7.57 7.29 4.47
CA LEU A 80 -7.49 7.69 3.07
C LEU A 80 -8.62 7.08 2.23
N PHE A 81 -8.84 5.77 2.37
CA PHE A 81 -9.90 5.07 1.65
C PHE A 81 -11.28 5.68 1.96
N GLU A 82 -11.59 5.87 3.23
CA GLU A 82 -12.87 6.46 3.63
C GLU A 82 -13.03 7.92 3.18
N ALA A 83 -11.96 8.72 3.22
CA ALA A 83 -12.00 10.10 2.73
C ALA A 83 -12.31 10.14 1.23
N VAL A 84 -11.69 9.26 0.44
CA VAL A 84 -11.99 9.10 -0.99
C VAL A 84 -13.43 8.67 -1.21
N GLN A 85 -13.91 7.66 -0.46
CA GLN A 85 -15.29 7.16 -0.56
C GLN A 85 -16.34 8.23 -0.25
N ARG A 86 -16.03 9.18 0.65
CA ARG A 86 -16.93 10.31 0.98
C ARG A 86 -16.77 11.52 0.05
N GLY A 87 -15.86 11.48 -0.92
CA GLY A 87 -15.57 12.61 -1.80
C GLY A 87 -14.80 13.77 -1.14
N ASP A 88 -14.27 13.59 0.07
CA ASP A 88 -13.52 14.61 0.79
C ASP A 88 -12.06 14.63 0.31
N MET A 89 -11.84 15.29 -0.82
CA MET A 89 -10.53 15.35 -1.47
C MET A 89 -9.50 16.14 -0.65
N ALA A 90 -9.95 17.14 0.13
CA ALA A 90 -9.06 17.90 0.99
C ALA A 90 -8.49 17.03 2.12
N ALA A 91 -9.35 16.27 2.80
CA ALA A 91 -8.91 15.30 3.80
C ALA A 91 -8.04 14.19 3.17
N ALA A 92 -8.44 13.66 2.02
CA ALA A 92 -7.69 12.62 1.32
C ALA A 92 -6.28 13.09 0.95
N GLN A 93 -6.12 14.32 0.44
CA GLN A 93 -4.82 14.90 0.13
C GLN A 93 -3.95 15.11 1.38
N ALA A 94 -4.53 15.60 2.48
CA ALA A 94 -3.81 15.77 3.74
C ALA A 94 -3.33 14.43 4.32
N ILE A 95 -4.17 13.39 4.27
CA ILE A 95 -3.79 12.03 4.70
C ILE A 95 -2.72 11.46 3.78
N ASN A 96 -2.87 11.61 2.46
CA ASN A 96 -1.86 11.17 1.49
C ASN A 96 -0.51 11.87 1.69
N ALA A 97 -0.50 13.15 2.07
CA ALA A 97 0.73 13.86 2.43
C ALA A 97 1.43 13.24 3.64
N ARG A 98 0.68 12.72 4.63
CA ARG A 98 1.24 11.97 5.77
C ARG A 98 1.72 10.57 5.39
N ILE A 99 1.07 9.90 4.44
CA ILE A 99 1.47 8.57 3.97
C ILE A 99 2.77 8.63 3.15
N ARG A 100 2.93 9.67 2.33
CA ARG A 100 3.98 9.78 1.32
C ARG A 100 5.40 9.49 1.83
N PRO A 101 5.88 10.04 2.96
CA PRO A 101 7.23 9.74 3.46
C PRO A 101 7.45 8.25 3.70
N THR A 102 6.45 7.56 4.29
CA THR A 102 6.54 6.12 4.53
C THR A 102 6.49 5.30 3.25
N ALA A 103 5.68 5.72 2.27
CA ALA A 103 5.59 5.07 0.97
C ALA A 103 6.92 5.19 0.21
N GLU A 104 7.54 6.36 0.21
CA GLU A 104 8.84 6.62 -0.43
C GLU A 104 9.94 5.73 0.14
N VAL A 105 10.06 5.63 1.47
CA VAL A 105 11.09 4.77 2.06
C VAL A 105 10.78 3.29 1.90
N PHE A 106 9.53 2.84 2.10
CA PHE A 106 9.20 1.42 2.01
C PHE A 106 9.39 0.87 0.61
N TYR A 107 9.02 1.64 -0.41
CA TYR A 107 9.06 1.20 -1.81
C TYR A 107 10.28 1.73 -2.59
N ALA A 108 11.29 2.24 -1.89
CA ALA A 108 12.57 2.65 -2.49
C ALA A 108 13.31 1.48 -3.16
N GLU A 109 14.25 1.78 -4.06
CA GLU A 109 15.15 0.78 -4.61
C GLU A 109 16.19 0.32 -3.58
N PRO A 110 16.53 -0.99 -3.52
CA PRO A 110 15.94 -2.08 -4.29
C PRO A 110 14.52 -2.43 -3.82
N PHE A 111 13.58 -2.58 -4.76
CA PHE A 111 12.17 -2.82 -4.45
C PHE A 111 11.92 -4.06 -3.57
N PHE A 112 12.75 -5.10 -3.70
CA PHE A 112 12.60 -6.37 -2.95
C PHE A 112 12.78 -6.19 -1.44
N ASP A 113 13.46 -5.15 -0.98
CA ASP A 113 13.69 -4.90 0.45
C ASP A 113 12.49 -4.26 1.16
N MET A 114 11.37 -4.00 0.47
CA MET A 114 10.21 -3.34 1.07
C MET A 114 9.73 -4.02 2.37
N HIS A 115 9.78 -5.35 2.44
CA HIS A 115 9.33 -6.12 3.61
C HIS A 115 10.33 -5.97 4.75
N ASN A 116 11.62 -5.88 4.46
CA ASN A 116 12.69 -5.69 5.44
C ASN A 116 12.49 -4.32 6.10
N ARG A 117 12.23 -3.28 5.29
CA ARG A 117 11.95 -1.92 5.75
C ARG A 117 10.70 -1.85 6.62
N MET A 118 9.59 -2.48 6.21
CA MET A 118 8.36 -2.52 7.01
C MET A 118 8.57 -3.24 8.35
N LYS A 119 9.39 -4.30 8.39
CA LYS A 119 9.71 -4.99 9.64
C LYS A 119 10.57 -4.13 10.56
N GLU A 120 11.55 -3.39 10.04
CA GLU A 120 12.33 -2.43 10.84
C GLU A 120 11.45 -1.27 11.33
N ALA A 121 10.52 -0.78 10.52
CA ALA A 121 9.52 0.19 10.95
C ALA A 121 8.69 -0.31 12.15
N LEU A 122 8.25 -1.58 12.12
CA LEU A 122 7.54 -2.19 13.22
C LEU A 122 8.40 -2.36 14.48
N VAL A 123 9.72 -2.53 14.35
CA VAL A 123 10.64 -2.53 15.50
C VAL A 123 10.73 -1.12 16.10
N LEU A 124 10.93 -0.09 15.28
CA LEU A 124 11.00 1.30 15.73
C LEU A 124 9.69 1.75 16.44
N LEU A 125 8.55 1.27 15.95
CA LEU A 125 7.23 1.49 16.57
C LEU A 125 7.00 0.65 17.84
N GLY A 126 7.93 -0.23 18.22
CA GLY A 126 7.82 -1.12 19.37
C GLY A 126 6.76 -2.22 19.20
N LYS A 127 6.39 -2.56 17.97
CA LYS A 127 5.39 -3.58 17.63
C LYS A 127 6.01 -4.96 17.36
N LEU A 128 7.29 -5.00 16.99
CA LEU A 128 8.07 -6.22 16.87
C LEU A 128 9.35 -6.13 17.71
N PRO A 129 9.80 -7.24 18.33
CA PRO A 129 11.05 -7.24 19.07
C PRO A 129 12.30 -7.25 18.15
N ARG A 130 12.17 -7.71 16.89
CA ARG A 130 13.26 -7.78 15.91
C ARG A 130 12.75 -7.95 14.47
N ALA A 131 13.46 -7.35 13.50
CA ALA A 131 13.13 -7.40 12.08
C ALA A 131 13.82 -8.58 11.35
N VAL A 132 13.58 -9.81 11.80
CA VAL A 132 14.24 -11.00 11.20
C VAL A 132 13.66 -11.30 9.81
N VAL A 133 14.53 -11.47 8.82
CA VAL A 133 14.17 -11.95 7.47
C VAL A 133 14.86 -13.28 7.17
N ARG A 134 14.29 -14.07 6.26
CA ARG A 134 14.89 -15.33 5.81
C ARG A 134 15.75 -15.09 4.56
N PRO A 135 16.88 -15.79 4.41
CA PRO A 135 17.64 -15.76 3.16
C PRO A 135 16.75 -16.04 1.94
N PRO A 136 16.99 -15.39 0.79
CA PRO A 136 18.16 -14.56 0.46
C PRO A 136 18.08 -13.10 0.93
N LEU A 137 16.98 -12.67 1.56
CA LEU A 137 16.84 -11.32 2.10
C LEU A 137 17.85 -11.08 3.23
N LYS A 138 18.37 -9.85 3.31
CA LYS A 138 19.39 -9.45 4.28
C LYS A 138 18.88 -8.30 5.16
N LYS A 139 19.48 -8.15 6.33
CA LYS A 139 19.26 -6.97 7.15
C LYS A 139 19.67 -5.72 6.36
N ILE A 140 18.81 -4.71 6.36
CA ILE A 140 19.08 -3.41 5.73
C ILE A 140 20.07 -2.59 6.57
N SER A 141 20.71 -1.61 5.95
CA SER A 141 21.74 -0.80 6.61
C SER A 141 21.19 0.09 7.72
N ALA A 142 22.02 0.45 8.71
CA ALA A 142 21.63 1.39 9.77
C ALA A 142 21.17 2.76 9.22
N ALA A 143 21.82 3.24 8.15
CA ALA A 143 21.43 4.48 7.49
C ALA A 143 20.02 4.41 6.88
N GLU A 144 19.63 3.25 6.35
CA GLU A 144 18.29 3.02 5.81
C GLU A 144 17.24 2.90 6.92
N ILE A 145 17.59 2.28 8.05
CA ILE A 145 16.76 2.27 9.26
C ILE A 145 16.54 3.69 9.78
N GLY A 146 17.58 4.53 9.80
CA GLY A 146 17.48 5.95 10.17
C GLY A 146 16.45 6.71 9.31
N ARG A 147 16.52 6.56 7.98
CA ARG A 147 15.53 7.16 7.05
C ARG A 147 14.10 6.67 7.30
N ILE A 148 13.93 5.39 7.68
CA ILE A 148 12.61 4.86 8.07
C ILE A 148 12.10 5.58 9.32
N GLY A 149 12.96 5.78 10.32
CA GLY A 149 12.62 6.53 11.53
C GLY A 149 12.17 7.96 11.24
N GLU A 150 12.91 8.68 10.40
CA GLU A 150 12.55 10.03 9.94
C GLU A 150 11.20 10.07 9.21
N ALA A 151 10.96 9.11 8.31
CA ALA A 151 9.70 9.01 7.57
C ALA A 151 8.51 8.71 8.49
N LEU A 152 8.68 7.85 9.50
CA LEU A 152 7.66 7.56 10.51
C LEU A 152 7.37 8.80 11.37
N ALA A 153 8.39 9.59 11.73
CA ALA A 153 8.20 10.84 12.45
C ALA A 153 7.45 11.89 11.60
N ALA A 154 7.82 12.04 10.32
CA ALA A 154 7.14 12.92 9.38
C ALA A 154 5.67 12.54 9.13
N ALA A 155 5.35 11.24 9.18
CA ALA A 155 3.97 10.75 9.12
C ALA A 155 3.17 10.96 10.42
N GLY A 156 3.83 11.40 11.50
CA GLY A 156 3.26 11.55 12.84
C GLY A 156 3.04 10.23 13.57
N LEU A 157 3.83 9.20 13.25
CA LEU A 157 3.73 7.85 13.83
C LEU A 157 4.79 7.58 14.92
N LEU A 158 5.89 8.33 14.91
CA LEU A 158 6.91 8.31 15.96
C LEU A 158 7.04 9.68 16.62
N PRO A 159 7.13 9.75 17.96
CA PRO A 159 7.55 10.96 18.66
C PRO A 159 9.01 11.26 18.33
N ALA A 160 9.36 12.54 18.13
CA ALA A 160 10.72 12.99 17.80
C ALA A 160 11.81 12.53 18.80
N GLN A 161 11.42 12.21 20.04
CA GLN A 161 12.33 11.85 21.13
C GLN A 161 12.87 10.41 21.10
N ARG A 162 12.30 9.49 20.31
CA ARG A 162 12.78 8.09 20.26
C ARG A 162 13.98 7.87 19.34
N LEU A 163 14.30 8.81 18.46
CA LEU A 163 15.41 8.68 17.50
C LEU A 163 16.80 8.90 18.13
N ALA A 164 16.85 9.41 19.36
CA ALA A 164 18.08 9.78 20.06
C ALA A 164 18.54 8.77 21.12
N ALA A 165 17.85 7.62 21.25
CA ALA A 165 18.13 6.61 22.26
C ALA A 165 18.59 5.29 21.62
N GLU A 166 19.72 5.33 20.92
CA GLU A 166 20.60 4.18 20.65
C GLU A 166 22.06 4.63 20.74
#